data_AF-A0A944NBU0-F1
#
_entry.id   AF-A0A944NBU0-F1
#
_cell.length_a   1.000
_cell.length_b   1.000
_cell.length_c   1.000
_cell.angle_alpha   90.00
_cell.angle_beta   90.00
_cell.angle_gamma   90.00
#
_symmetry.space_group_name_H-M   'P 1'
#
loop_
_entity.id
_entity.type
_entity.pdbx_description
1 polymer ?
#
loop_
_entity_poly.entity_id
_entity_poly.type
_entity_poly.pdbx_seq_one_letter_code
_entity_poly.pdbx_strand_id
1 'polypeptide(L)'
;MIGEKIDLPKVTRSIERHFSRYRGDGLPNGVLEILENLTRPQYNQVLKYYEEKNSKYYVSLRATITLWDDLVELSSQDVILITREIDPKTVGLALRLADEIFRHNFLRNMSQKDRDIALSIIEGDPVSKIEVVSAINRILKTVRAKIKSDEISLTPTG
;
A
#
# COMPACT_ATOMS: atom_id res chain seq x y z
N MET A 1 3.94 15.10 -3.20
CA MET A 1 4.37 13.69 -3.29
C MET A 1 5.63 13.60 -4.14
N ILE A 2 6.78 13.29 -3.53
CA ILE A 2 8.01 13.08 -4.30
C ILE A 2 7.87 11.71 -4.95
N GLY A 3 7.68 11.68 -6.27
CA GLY A 3 7.77 10.44 -7.05
C GLY A 3 9.21 9.93 -6.98
N GLU A 4 9.53 9.14 -5.95
CA GLU A 4 10.81 8.45 -5.88
C GLU A 4 10.93 7.56 -7.11
N LYS A 5 11.97 7.80 -7.90
CA LYS A 5 12.34 6.97 -9.05
C LYS A 5 12.60 5.56 -8.52
N ILE A 6 11.77 4.59 -8.91
CA ILE A 6 11.98 3.19 -8.55
C ILE A 6 13.27 2.70 -9.20
N ASP A 7 14.04 1.86 -8.50
CA ASP A 7 15.11 1.07 -9.12
C ASP A 7 14.47 -0.05 -9.96
N LEU A 8 13.99 0.34 -11.15
CA LEU A 8 13.26 -0.53 -12.06
C LEU A 8 14.05 -1.80 -12.43
N PRO A 9 15.37 -1.75 -12.70
CA PRO A 9 16.16 -2.97 -12.93
C PRO A 9 16.19 -3.91 -11.73
N LYS A 10 16.29 -3.40 -10.50
CA LYS A 10 16.27 -4.23 -9.30
C LYS A 10 14.90 -4.86 -9.08
N VAL A 11 13.83 -4.08 -9.25
CA VAL A 11 12.45 -4.53 -9.05
C VAL A 11 12.05 -5.59 -10.06
N THR A 12 12.28 -5.35 -11.36
CA THR A 12 11.97 -6.32 -12.42
C THR A 12 12.76 -7.62 -12.23
N ARG A 13 14.06 -7.55 -11.88
CA ARG A 13 14.87 -8.75 -11.55
C ARG A 13 14.30 -9.54 -10.37
N SER A 14 13.73 -8.86 -9.37
CA SER A 14 13.09 -9.52 -8.24
C SER A 14 11.79 -10.22 -8.66
N ILE A 15 10.95 -9.53 -9.44
CA ILE A 15 9.71 -10.08 -10.00
C ILE A 15 9.99 -11.33 -10.84
N GLU A 16 10.95 -11.25 -11.78
CA GLU A 16 11.39 -12.36 -12.63
C GLU A 16 11.84 -13.57 -11.80
N ARG A 17 12.58 -13.34 -10.72
CA ARG A 17 13.03 -14.40 -9.81
C ARG A 17 11.86 -15.13 -9.16
N HIS A 18 10.86 -14.40 -8.69
CA HIS A 18 9.67 -15.02 -8.11
C HIS A 18 8.88 -15.82 -9.15
N PHE A 19 8.65 -15.27 -10.35
CA PHE A 19 7.95 -16.00 -11.42
C PHE A 19 8.71 -17.25 -11.88
N SER A 20 10.04 -17.20 -11.99
CA SER A 20 10.84 -18.36 -12.44
C SER A 20 10.68 -19.60 -11.56
N ARG A 21 10.42 -19.38 -10.26
CA ARG A 21 10.25 -20.42 -9.24
C ARG A 21 8.78 -20.80 -9.03
N TYR A 22 7.86 -20.01 -9.58
CA TYR A 22 6.43 -20.23 -9.41
C TYR A 22 5.93 -21.32 -10.36
N ARG A 23 5.02 -22.14 -9.86
CA ARG A 23 4.43 -23.30 -10.57
C ARG A 23 2.90 -23.34 -10.48
N GLY A 24 2.29 -22.34 -9.85
CA GLY A 24 0.84 -22.22 -9.73
C GLY A 24 0.25 -21.25 -10.75
N ASP A 25 -1.06 -21.10 -10.68
CA ASP A 25 -1.80 -20.12 -11.47
C ASP A 25 -1.88 -18.78 -10.73
N GLY A 26 -1.69 -17.67 -11.46
CA GLY A 26 -1.82 -16.32 -10.91
C GLY A 26 -0.49 -15.66 -10.52
N LEU A 27 -0.54 -14.84 -9.46
CA LEU A 27 0.57 -14.01 -9.02
C LEU A 27 1.33 -14.66 -7.85
N PRO A 28 2.65 -14.86 -7.93
CA PRO A 28 3.43 -15.34 -6.79
C PRO A 28 3.31 -14.36 -5.61
N ASN A 29 3.17 -14.86 -4.36
CA ASN A 29 3.06 -14.00 -3.17
C ASN A 29 4.20 -12.96 -3.07
N GLY A 30 5.43 -13.34 -3.40
CA GLY A 30 6.55 -12.40 -3.38
C GLY A 30 6.46 -11.32 -4.47
N VAL A 31 5.80 -11.59 -5.61
CA VAL A 31 5.49 -10.54 -6.59
C VAL A 31 4.40 -9.63 -6.05
N LEU A 32 3.34 -10.20 -5.45
CA LEU A 32 2.27 -9.44 -4.83
C LEU A 32 2.82 -8.45 -3.80
N GLU A 33 3.64 -8.93 -2.86
CA GLU A 33 4.31 -8.10 -1.84
C GLU A 33 5.15 -6.97 -2.45
N ILE A 34 5.87 -7.23 -3.55
CA ILE A 34 6.64 -6.19 -4.25
C ILE A 34 5.72 -5.11 -4.80
N LEU A 35 4.70 -5.49 -5.57
CA LEU A 35 3.82 -4.55 -6.25
C LEU A 35 3.01 -3.70 -5.27
N GLU A 36 2.56 -4.33 -4.19
CA GLU A 36 1.78 -3.72 -3.11
C GLU A 36 2.54 -2.65 -2.31
N ASN A 37 3.87 -2.67 -2.35
CA ASN A 37 4.73 -1.67 -1.74
C ASN A 37 5.07 -0.52 -2.71
N LEU A 38 4.59 -0.57 -3.95
CA LEU A 38 4.81 0.50 -4.92
C LEU A 38 3.74 1.58 -4.76
N THR A 39 4.15 2.82 -4.98
CA THR A 39 3.20 3.89 -5.30
C THR A 39 2.58 3.63 -6.67
N ARG A 40 1.41 4.20 -6.94
CA ARG A 40 0.73 4.09 -8.23
C ARG A 40 1.63 4.49 -9.43
N PRO A 41 2.38 5.60 -9.40
CA PRO A 41 3.32 5.92 -10.49
C PRO A 41 4.39 4.86 -10.71
N GLN A 42 4.92 4.26 -9.63
CA GLN A 42 5.94 3.22 -9.71
C GLN A 42 5.37 1.90 -10.25
N TYR A 43 4.17 1.51 -9.81
CA TYR A 43 3.44 0.37 -10.35
C TYR A 43 3.19 0.53 -11.86
N ASN A 44 2.75 1.71 -12.30
CA ASN A 44 2.55 2.01 -13.72
C ASN A 44 3.86 1.94 -14.53
N GLN A 45 5.00 2.33 -13.96
CA GLN A 45 6.31 2.15 -14.60
C GLN A 45 6.67 0.67 -14.76
N VAL A 46 6.38 -0.16 -13.75
CA VAL A 46 6.57 -1.61 -13.82
C VAL A 46 5.66 -2.21 -14.89
N LEU A 47 4.36 -1.90 -14.88
CA LEU A 47 3.43 -2.40 -15.90
C LEU A 47 3.86 -2.04 -17.31
N LYS A 48 4.22 -0.76 -17.54
CA LYS A 48 4.71 -0.28 -18.84
C LYS A 48 5.94 -1.04 -19.31
N TYR A 49 6.89 -1.32 -18.41
CA TYR A 49 8.07 -2.13 -18.75
C TYR A 49 7.69 -3.53 -19.25
N TYR A 50 6.76 -4.20 -18.56
CA TYR A 50 6.32 -5.55 -18.94
C TYR A 50 5.46 -5.56 -20.21
N GLU A 51 4.69 -4.49 -20.44
CA GLU A 51 3.91 -4.27 -21.66
C GLU A 51 4.81 -4.07 -22.89
N GLU A 52 5.76 -3.12 -22.82
CA GLU A 52 6.69 -2.80 -23.92
C GLU A 52 7.56 -4.00 -24.33
N LYS A 53 7.79 -4.93 -23.40
CA LYS A 53 8.54 -6.17 -23.65
C LYS A 53 7.68 -7.32 -24.14
N ASN A 54 6.37 -7.12 -24.32
CA ASN A 54 5.40 -8.18 -24.62
C ASN A 54 5.56 -9.39 -23.66
N SER A 55 5.81 -9.10 -22.39
CA SER A 55 6.09 -10.16 -21.42
C SER A 55 4.83 -10.94 -21.08
N LYS A 56 4.96 -12.27 -21.01
CA LYS A 56 3.89 -13.17 -20.56
C LYS A 56 3.37 -12.86 -19.15
N TYR A 57 4.13 -12.14 -18.33
CA TYR A 57 3.72 -11.77 -16.97
C TYR A 57 2.85 -10.52 -16.91
N TYR A 58 2.74 -9.74 -17.99
CA TYR A 58 2.00 -8.47 -17.99
C TYR A 58 0.56 -8.64 -17.52
N VAL A 59 -0.15 -9.66 -18.04
CA VAL A 59 -1.54 -9.94 -17.67
C VAL A 59 -1.67 -10.26 -16.17
N SER A 60 -0.80 -11.12 -15.64
CA SER A 60 -0.80 -11.43 -14.21
C SER A 60 -0.48 -10.20 -13.37
N LEU A 61 0.52 -9.41 -13.76
CA LEU A 61 0.95 -8.20 -13.06
C LEU A 61 -0.14 -7.12 -13.00
N ARG A 62 -0.98 -7.01 -14.04
CA ARG A 62 -2.13 -6.11 -14.11
C ARG A 62 -3.30 -6.54 -13.19
N ALA A 63 -3.20 -7.68 -12.52
CA ALA A 63 -4.20 -8.09 -11.54
C ALA A 63 -4.43 -6.97 -10.52
N THR A 64 -5.70 -6.79 -10.15
CA THR A 64 -6.17 -5.74 -9.24
C THR A 64 -5.53 -5.91 -7.86
N ILE A 65 -4.44 -5.17 -7.63
CA ILE A 65 -3.74 -5.11 -6.34
C ILE A 65 -4.23 -3.90 -5.55
N THR A 66 -4.30 -4.01 -4.23
CA THR A 66 -4.57 -2.87 -3.36
C THR A 66 -3.26 -2.16 -3.03
N LEU A 67 -3.06 -0.97 -3.60
CA LEU A 67 -1.91 -0.11 -3.32
C LEU A 67 -2.20 0.80 -2.12
N TRP A 68 -1.15 1.32 -1.49
CA TRP A 68 -1.29 2.34 -0.43
C TRP A 68 -2.12 3.53 -0.90
N ASP A 69 -1.87 3.99 -2.12
CA ASP A 69 -2.55 5.15 -2.70
C ASP A 69 -4.06 4.93 -2.89
N ASP A 70 -4.55 3.68 -2.98
CA ASP A 70 -5.99 3.38 -3.08
C ASP A 70 -6.76 3.67 -1.80
N LEU A 71 -6.08 3.68 -0.64
CA LEU A 71 -6.73 3.80 0.66
C LEU A 71 -7.31 5.20 0.87
N VAL A 72 -6.96 6.17 0.03
CA VAL A 72 -7.59 7.50 0.03
C VAL A 72 -9.08 7.42 -0.31
N GLU A 73 -9.49 6.42 -1.10
CA GLU A 73 -10.88 6.21 -1.55
C GLU A 73 -11.74 5.48 -0.52
N LEU A 74 -11.15 5.03 0.61
CA LEU A 74 -11.91 4.37 1.66
C LEU A 74 -12.96 5.30 2.24
N SER A 75 -14.17 4.77 2.41
CA SER A 75 -15.26 5.50 3.05
C SER A 75 -14.93 5.74 4.53
N SER A 76 -15.61 6.71 5.14
CA SER A 76 -15.47 6.94 6.58
C SER A 76 -15.78 5.70 7.42
N GLN A 77 -16.72 4.86 6.98
CA GLN A 77 -17.04 3.61 7.68
C GLN A 77 -15.89 2.61 7.60
N ASP A 78 -15.27 2.46 6.43
CA ASP A 78 -14.14 1.55 6.25
C ASP A 78 -12.92 2.01 7.05
N VAL A 79 -12.62 3.32 7.03
CA VAL A 79 -11.53 3.88 7.83
C VAL A 79 -11.76 3.64 9.32
N ILE A 80 -13.00 3.75 9.83
CA ILE A 80 -13.33 3.43 11.22
C ILE A 80 -13.04 1.95 11.51
N LEU A 81 -13.44 1.03 10.63
CA LEU A 81 -13.16 -0.40 10.79
C LEU A 81 -11.66 -0.69 10.87
N ILE A 82 -10.86 -0.03 10.02
CA ILE A 82 -9.40 -0.19 9.99
C ILE A 82 -8.75 0.39 11.25
N THR A 83 -9.10 1.64 11.60
CA THR A 83 -8.46 2.35 12.72
C THR A 83 -8.78 1.76 14.10
N ARG A 84 -9.84 0.93 14.21
CA ARG A 84 -10.15 0.18 15.44
C ARG A 84 -9.21 -1.02 15.68
N GLU A 85 -8.60 -1.57 14.64
CA GLU A 85 -7.71 -2.75 14.75
C GLU A 85 -6.23 -2.38 14.77
N ILE A 86 -5.91 -1.10 14.56
CA ILE A 86 -4.55 -0.61 14.39
C ILE A 86 -4.24 0.41 15.48
N ASP A 87 -3.11 0.20 16.15
CA ASP A 87 -2.63 1.14 17.17
C ASP A 87 -2.43 2.56 16.57
N PRO A 88 -2.86 3.63 17.27
CA PRO A 88 -2.79 4.99 16.76
C PRO A 88 -1.36 5.45 16.39
N LYS A 89 -0.32 4.93 17.05
CA LYS A 89 1.07 5.25 16.68
C LYS A 89 1.44 4.64 15.33
N THR A 90 0.93 3.45 15.03
CA THR A 90 1.10 2.81 13.70
C THR A 90 0.42 3.66 12.62
N VAL A 91 -0.79 4.17 12.89
CA VAL A 91 -1.48 5.09 11.97
C VAL A 91 -0.64 6.35 11.76
N GLY A 92 -0.16 6.98 12.85
CA GLY A 92 0.69 8.16 12.77
C GLY A 92 1.97 7.93 11.96
N LEU A 93 2.67 6.81 12.17
CA LEU A 93 3.88 6.44 11.42
C LEU A 93 3.59 6.31 9.92
N ALA A 94 2.53 5.60 9.54
CA ALA A 94 2.19 5.38 8.14
C ALA A 94 1.79 6.68 7.43
N LEU A 95 1.10 7.57 8.14
CA LEU A 95 0.63 8.85 7.60
C LEU A 95 1.75 9.89 7.40
N ARG A 96 2.97 9.66 7.88
CA ARG A 96 4.09 10.61 7.72
C ARG A 96 4.44 10.91 6.26
N LEU A 97 4.26 9.95 5.36
CA LEU A 97 4.52 10.13 3.93
C LEU A 97 3.25 10.44 3.11
N ALA A 98 2.08 10.38 3.75
CA ALA A 98 0.80 10.67 3.10
C ALA A 98 0.60 12.19 2.93
N ASP A 99 -0.15 12.59 1.90
CA ASP A 99 -0.56 13.98 1.71
C ASP A 99 -1.66 14.41 2.68
N GLU A 100 -1.99 15.70 2.70
CA GLU A 100 -2.98 16.25 3.64
C GLU A 100 -4.38 15.65 3.47
N ILE A 101 -4.79 15.37 2.23
CA ILE A 101 -6.12 14.82 1.94
C ILE A 101 -6.22 13.41 2.53
N PHE A 102 -5.22 12.58 2.27
CA PHE A 102 -5.14 11.22 2.79
C PHE A 102 -5.05 11.23 4.33
N ARG A 103 -4.20 12.09 4.90
CA ARG A 103 -4.09 12.26 6.37
C ARG A 103 -5.44 12.63 6.97
N HIS A 104 -6.12 13.61 6.39
CA HIS A 104 -7.44 14.05 6.86
C HIS A 104 -8.47 12.91 6.76
N ASN A 105 -8.42 12.08 5.71
CA ASN A 105 -9.29 10.91 5.58
C ASN A 105 -9.15 9.94 6.74
N PHE A 106 -7.94 9.66 7.19
CA PHE A 106 -7.72 8.76 8.33
C PHE A 106 -8.02 9.44 9.67
N LEU A 107 -7.44 10.62 9.92
CA LEU A 107 -7.49 11.27 11.23
C LEU A 107 -8.91 11.68 11.64
N ARG A 108 -9.75 12.13 10.69
CA ARG A 108 -11.11 12.59 11.01
C ARG A 108 -12.01 11.48 11.58
N ASN A 109 -11.69 10.23 11.28
CA ASN A 109 -12.44 9.04 11.64
C ASN A 109 -11.93 8.39 12.95
N MET A 110 -10.86 8.91 13.54
CA MET A 110 -10.32 8.47 14.82
C MET A 110 -10.98 9.19 16.00
N SER A 111 -10.98 8.55 17.17
CA SER A 111 -11.34 9.21 18.43
C SER A 111 -10.39 10.38 18.72
N GLN A 112 -10.81 11.36 19.52
CA GLN A 112 -9.96 12.51 19.85
C GLN A 112 -8.62 12.07 20.44
N LYS A 113 -8.66 11.15 21.42
CA LYS A 113 -7.46 10.60 22.07
C LYS A 113 -6.52 9.93 21.07
N ASP A 114 -7.05 9.07 20.19
CA ASP A 114 -6.22 8.34 19.23
C ASP A 114 -5.65 9.27 18.17
N ARG A 115 -6.45 10.26 17.74
CA ARG A 115 -6.01 11.32 16.81
C ARG A 115 -4.85 12.11 17.39
N ASP A 116 -4.92 12.50 18.67
CA ASP A 116 -3.85 13.26 19.34
C ASP A 116 -2.55 12.44 19.39
N ILE A 117 -2.65 11.13 19.65
CA ILE A 117 -1.49 10.22 19.60
C ILE A 117 -0.91 10.15 18.19
N ALA A 118 -1.75 9.93 17.16
CA ALA A 118 -1.30 9.84 15.78
C ALA A 118 -0.65 11.15 15.30
N LEU A 119 -1.23 12.31 15.63
CA LEU A 119 -0.69 13.63 15.32
C LEU A 119 0.66 13.85 15.99
N SER A 120 0.80 13.51 17.27
CA SER A 120 2.09 13.60 17.97
C SER A 120 3.17 12.77 17.29
N ILE A 121 2.84 11.60 16.76
CA ILE A 121 3.79 10.79 15.98
C ILE A 121 4.10 11.42 14.61
N ILE A 122 3.11 12.01 13.94
CA ILE A 122 3.34 12.68 12.65
C ILE A 122 4.32 13.85 12.85
N GLU A 123 4.10 14.68 13.87
CA GLU A 123 4.85 15.91 14.17
C GLU A 123 6.14 15.68 14.98
N GLY A 124 6.33 14.49 15.54
CA GLY A 124 7.44 14.17 16.43
C GLY A 124 8.81 14.04 15.75
N ASP A 125 9.76 13.43 16.45
CA ASP A 125 11.14 13.26 15.98
C ASP A 125 11.25 12.49 14.65
N PRO A 126 12.32 12.67 13.86
CA PRO A 126 12.54 11.90 12.63
C PRO A 126 12.48 10.38 12.87
N VAL A 127 11.81 9.66 11.98
CA VAL A 127 11.73 8.19 11.99
C VAL A 127 12.46 7.60 10.79
N SER A 128 12.88 6.34 10.91
CA SER A 128 13.49 5.65 9.78
C SER A 128 12.45 5.34 8.70
N LYS A 129 12.88 5.32 7.43
CA LYS A 129 12.03 4.88 6.31
C LYS A 129 11.49 3.46 6.52
N ILE A 130 12.27 2.59 7.17
CA ILE A 130 11.91 1.20 7.44
C ILE A 130 10.70 1.11 8.37
N GLU A 131 10.65 1.93 9.43
CA GLU A 131 9.52 1.97 10.36
C GLU A 131 8.24 2.44 9.68
N VAL A 132 8.33 3.48 8.85
CA VAL A 132 7.18 3.98 8.08
C VAL A 132 6.65 2.92 7.13
N VAL A 133 7.54 2.27 6.37
CA VAL A 133 7.15 1.18 5.44
C VAL A 133 6.53 0.00 6.20
N SER A 134 7.06 -0.34 7.37
CA SER A 134 6.47 -1.39 8.23
C SER A 134 5.05 -1.03 8.69
N ALA A 135 4.83 0.23 9.08
CA ALA A 135 3.52 0.72 9.48
C ALA A 135 2.51 0.72 8.32
N ILE A 136 2.92 1.18 7.13
CA ILE A 136 2.12 1.13 5.89
C ILE A 136 1.71 -0.32 5.58
N ASN A 137 2.66 -1.25 5.63
CA ASN A 137 2.40 -2.67 5.37
C ASN A 137 1.40 -3.27 6.38
N ARG A 138 1.45 -2.85 7.64
CA ARG A 138 0.51 -3.30 8.66
C ARG A 138 -0.92 -2.82 8.38
N ILE A 139 -1.08 -1.56 7.94
CA ILE A 139 -2.38 -1.03 7.52
C ILE A 139 -2.87 -1.79 6.29
N LEU A 140 -2.07 -1.90 5.24
CA LEU A 140 -2.41 -2.62 4.00
C LEU A 140 -2.85 -4.06 4.27
N LYS A 141 -2.13 -4.79 5.13
CA LYS A 141 -2.50 -6.15 5.51
C LYS A 141 -3.88 -6.22 6.18
N THR A 142 -4.20 -5.23 7.02
CA THR A 142 -5.50 -5.12 7.70
C THR A 142 -6.61 -4.84 6.69
N VAL A 143 -6.40 -3.87 5.79
CA VAL A 143 -7.36 -3.55 4.72
C VAL A 143 -7.64 -4.78 3.84
N ARG A 144 -6.59 -5.51 3.44
CA ARG A 144 -6.75 -6.72 2.61
C ARG A 144 -7.47 -7.85 3.32
N ALA A 145 -7.22 -8.03 4.61
CA ALA A 145 -7.95 -9.01 5.40
C ALA A 145 -9.46 -8.68 5.41
N LYS A 146 -9.80 -7.40 5.55
CA LYS A 146 -11.17 -6.88 5.52
C LYS A 146 -11.83 -6.96 4.14
N ILE A 147 -11.08 -6.72 3.06
CA ILE A 147 -11.56 -6.94 1.69
C ILE A 147 -11.86 -8.43 1.47
N LYS A 148 -10.96 -9.31 1.93
CA LYS A 148 -11.14 -10.76 1.79
C LYS A 148 -12.32 -11.31 2.60
N SER A 149 -12.71 -10.65 3.68
CA SER A 149 -13.90 -10.99 4.48
C SER A 149 -15.17 -10.28 4.02
N ASP A 150 -15.14 -9.55 2.90
CA ASP A 150 -16.23 -8.72 2.39
C ASP A 150 -16.72 -7.63 3.38
N GLU A 151 -15.89 -7.26 4.36
CA GLU A 151 -16.19 -6.19 5.32
C GLU A 151 -15.91 -4.79 4.75
N ILE A 152 -14.98 -4.69 3.79
CA ILE A 152 -14.62 -3.45 3.09
C ILE A 152 -14.72 -3.72 1.59
N SER A 153 -15.44 -2.85 0.89
CA SER A 153 -15.47 -2.85 -0.57
C SER A 153 -14.60 -1.72 -1.09
N LEU A 154 -13.34 -2.03 -1.41
CA LEU A 154 -12.46 -1.13 -2.13
C LEU A 154 -12.29 -1.67 -3.54
N THR A 155 -12.61 -0.86 -4.55
CA THR A 155 -12.23 -1.16 -5.93
C THR A 155 -10.89 -0.50 -6.17
N PRO A 156 -9.76 -1.24 -6.26
CA PRO A 156 -8.49 -0.63 -6.55
C PRO A 156 -8.58 0.06 -7.90
N THR A 157 -8.21 1.33 -7.93
CA THR A 157 -8.21 2.07 -9.19
C THR A 157 -7.00 1.58 -9.98
N GLY A 158 -7.16 1.35 -11.28
CA GLY A 158 -6.12 0.79 -12.16
C GLY A 158 -4.79 1.54 -12.10
#